data_AF-A0A640XPT9-F1
#
_entry.id   AF-A0A640XPT9-F1
#
_cell.length_a   1.000
_cell.length_b   1.000
_cell.length_c   1.000
_cell.angle_alpha   90.00
_cell.angle_beta   90.00
_cell.angle_gamma   90.00
#
_symmetry.space_group_name_H-M   'P 1'
#
loop_
_entity.id
_entity.type
_entity.pdbx_description
1 polymer ?
#
loop_
_entity_poly.entity_id
_entity_poly.type
_entity_poly.pdbx_seq_one_letter_code
_entity_poly.pdbx_strand_id
1 'polypeptide(L)'
;MKRLYWISLLCVIVSCFILISILHAGASTAKTLTKKCPMCNKLFSEETKFCGDDGTKLIELPVKMVCPECKKEGTPGEKFCKEHGKKLVPLAEIPPTQDADTLKQKKELAKKYYKEGNDYCDAESYDLAIESYKKAEEAFPDFPALHYNMGWLYSKLGNAEQSIRHLQKYIVLAPDASDITEVQSYVVVLKNAVEKRKQVMDAFKNRDEIMKKALIEQKQKYGSVLVPEGEFIMGTNDAREDAYPEHKVYLDAFEIDRYEVTNAQYWEFLEYMKKTNDHSKCFKGEPSGKDHTPRFWDNEYYNVPDYPVVRIDWYDAYAYAAWAGKRLPTEAEWEKAARGLDGRKFPWGNEWDPARCNLSGEPKPVGSVESGKSVYGCYDIAGSVYEWCADWYLDTYYAESPHKNPKGPDNGLRRVIRGGSRFSQPFQVRTNTRKSEQPNLFNLGVGFRCAKDVKEK
;
A
#
# COMPACT_ATOMS: atom_id res chain seq x y z
N MET A 1 12.09 -18.84 27.31
CA MET A 1 13.07 -18.23 28.24
C MET A 1 14.55 -18.63 28.02
N LYS A 2 14.98 -19.11 26.84
CA LYS A 2 16.42 -19.30 26.52
C LYS A 2 16.84 -18.81 25.12
N ARG A 3 16.10 -17.86 24.53
CA ARG A 3 16.44 -17.23 23.23
C ARG A 3 16.58 -15.70 23.28
N LEU A 4 16.37 -15.06 24.43
CA LEU A 4 16.57 -13.62 24.62
C LEU A 4 17.96 -13.24 25.18
N TYR A 5 18.78 -14.19 25.58
CA TYR A 5 20.08 -13.91 26.22
C TYR A 5 21.27 -13.76 25.25
N TRP A 6 21.09 -14.04 23.95
CA TRP A 6 22.17 -13.95 22.96
C TRP A 6 22.19 -12.63 22.16
N ILE A 7 21.09 -11.88 22.16
CA ILE A 7 21.00 -10.57 21.48
C ILE A 7 21.55 -9.45 22.37
N SER A 8 21.54 -9.62 23.70
CA SER A 8 22.07 -8.64 24.66
C SER A 8 23.61 -8.66 24.79
N LEU A 9 24.31 -9.71 24.33
CA LEU A 9 25.77 -9.82 24.47
C LEU A 9 26.53 -9.23 23.27
N LEU A 10 25.89 -9.14 22.09
CA LEU A 10 26.49 -8.51 20.91
C LEU A 10 26.48 -6.97 20.98
N CYS A 11 25.50 -6.38 21.66
CA CYS A 11 25.43 -4.92 21.84
C CYS A 11 26.48 -4.37 22.83
N VAL A 12 26.99 -5.19 23.76
CA VAL A 12 27.99 -4.74 24.75
C VAL A 12 29.43 -4.80 24.21
N ILE A 13 29.73 -5.68 23.24
CA ILE A 13 31.08 -5.79 22.66
C ILE A 13 31.35 -4.70 21.61
N VAL A 14 30.32 -4.24 20.87
CA VAL A 14 30.44 -3.10 19.93
C VAL A 14 30.57 -1.77 20.68
N SER A 15 30.06 -1.68 21.91
CA SER A 15 30.13 -0.48 22.75
C SER A 15 31.51 -0.26 23.41
N CYS A 16 32.34 -1.29 23.54
CA CYS A 16 33.65 -1.19 24.21
C CYS A 16 34.86 -0.98 23.28
N PHE A 17 34.71 -1.08 21.95
CA PHE A 17 35.81 -0.78 21.01
C PHE A 17 35.85 0.68 20.54
N ILE A 18 34.78 1.46 20.78
CA ILE A 18 34.71 2.88 20.39
C ILE A 18 35.33 3.81 21.46
N LEU A 19 35.61 3.31 22.67
CA LEU A 19 36.05 4.12 23.81
C LEU A 19 37.56 4.04 24.15
N ILE A 20 38.40 3.41 23.31
CA ILE A 20 39.87 3.35 23.54
C ILE A 20 40.69 4.06 22.44
N SER A 21 40.06 4.70 21.45
CA SER A 21 40.78 5.42 20.38
C SER A 21 40.79 6.95 20.50
N ILE A 22 40.31 7.54 21.62
CA ILE A 22 40.20 9.00 21.79
C ILE A 22 41.15 9.53 22.89
N LEU A 23 42.32 8.93 23.06
CA LEU A 23 43.42 9.52 23.81
C LEU A 23 44.68 9.39 22.96
N HIS A 24 45.23 10.54 22.53
CA HIS A 24 46.40 10.77 21.65
C HIS A 24 46.13 11.22 20.20
N ALA A 25 45.14 12.09 19.98
CA ALA A 25 45.29 13.13 18.96
C ALA A 25 45.90 14.37 19.64
N GLY A 26 47.23 14.35 19.83
CA GLY A 26 47.97 15.56 20.18
C GLY A 26 47.68 16.64 19.13
N ALA A 27 47.53 17.87 19.58
CA ALA A 27 47.33 19.03 18.73
C ALA A 27 48.44 19.11 17.66
N SER A 28 48.13 18.60 16.47
CA SER A 28 48.96 18.79 15.27
C SER A 28 48.73 20.23 14.83
N THR A 29 49.72 21.08 15.06
CA THR A 29 49.80 22.36 14.36
C THR A 29 49.71 22.08 12.87
N ALA A 30 48.73 22.68 12.19
CA ALA A 30 48.57 22.53 10.75
C ALA A 30 49.88 22.95 10.07
N LYS A 31 50.69 21.98 9.63
CA LYS A 31 51.96 22.25 8.95
C LYS A 31 51.65 22.83 7.58
N THR A 32 52.02 24.09 7.37
CA THR A 32 51.90 24.77 6.07
C THR A 32 52.67 24.00 5.01
N LEU A 33 51.98 23.53 3.97
CA LEU A 33 52.57 22.77 2.85
C LEU A 33 53.09 23.76 1.80
N THR A 34 54.40 23.98 1.74
CA THR A 34 55.03 25.01 0.91
C THR A 34 55.88 24.44 -0.24
N LYS A 35 56.02 23.11 -0.32
CA LYS A 35 56.86 22.43 -1.31
C LYS A 35 56.10 21.34 -2.06
N LYS A 36 56.53 21.04 -3.28
CA LYS A 36 55.95 20.03 -4.16
C LYS A 36 57.03 19.15 -4.78
N CYS A 37 56.79 17.85 -4.91
CA CYS A 37 57.64 17.00 -5.74
C CYS A 37 57.29 17.22 -7.22
N PRO A 38 58.26 17.54 -8.11
CA PRO A 38 57.99 17.74 -9.52
C PRO A 38 57.63 16.43 -10.26
N MET A 39 57.96 15.26 -9.70
CA MET A 39 57.70 13.97 -10.32
C MET A 39 56.33 13.39 -9.95
N CYS A 40 56.01 13.34 -8.65
CA CYS A 40 54.77 12.72 -8.17
C CYS A 40 53.67 13.72 -7.77
N ASN A 41 53.95 15.03 -7.86
CA ASN A 41 53.05 16.12 -7.50
C ASN A 41 52.58 16.19 -6.02
N LYS A 42 53.06 15.32 -5.13
CA LYS A 42 52.73 15.37 -3.69
C LYS A 42 53.25 16.65 -3.04
N LEU A 43 52.51 17.12 -2.04
CA LEU A 43 52.79 18.34 -1.28
C LEU A 43 53.46 18.01 0.05
N PHE A 44 54.40 18.86 0.46
CA PHE A 44 55.24 18.64 1.64
C PHE A 44 55.37 19.93 2.45
N SER A 45 55.62 19.77 3.76
CA SER A 45 55.94 20.87 4.67
C SER A 45 57.31 21.47 4.38
N GLU A 46 57.53 22.71 4.80
CA GLU A 46 58.77 23.46 4.56
C GLU A 46 60.05 22.71 4.99
N GLU A 47 59.99 21.96 6.09
CA GLU A 47 61.14 21.23 6.65
C GLU A 47 61.59 20.05 5.78
N THR A 48 60.71 19.54 4.90
CA THR A 48 61.01 18.39 4.05
C THR A 48 61.83 18.84 2.84
N LYS A 49 62.96 18.18 2.59
CA LYS A 49 63.89 18.53 1.49
C LYS A 49 63.80 17.60 0.28
N PHE A 50 63.41 16.35 0.49
CA PHE A 50 63.36 15.30 -0.53
C PHE A 50 62.04 14.53 -0.44
N CYS A 51 61.54 14.05 -1.58
CA CYS A 51 60.36 13.20 -1.65
C CYS A 51 60.66 11.83 -1.01
N GLY A 52 59.80 11.38 -0.10
CA GLY A 52 59.96 10.07 0.55
C GLY A 52 59.72 8.88 -0.39
N ASP A 53 59.02 9.10 -1.51
CA ASP A 53 58.65 8.02 -2.43
C ASP A 53 59.68 7.81 -3.56
N ASP A 54 60.30 8.90 -4.03
CA ASP A 54 61.15 8.87 -5.24
C ASP A 54 62.54 9.52 -5.04
N GLY A 55 62.82 10.10 -3.86
CA GLY A 55 64.10 10.73 -3.55
C GLY A 55 64.39 12.06 -4.25
N THR A 56 63.46 12.58 -5.07
CA THR A 56 63.64 13.83 -5.81
C THR A 56 63.67 15.03 -4.87
N LYS A 57 64.53 16.00 -5.14
CA LYS A 57 64.57 17.27 -4.40
C LYS A 57 63.28 18.05 -4.64
N LEU A 58 62.63 18.47 -3.56
CA LEU A 58 61.35 19.17 -3.64
C LEU A 58 61.56 20.62 -4.11
N ILE A 59 60.61 21.12 -4.92
CA ILE A 59 60.58 22.50 -5.39
C ILE A 59 59.59 23.32 -4.55
N GLU A 60 59.87 24.60 -4.33
CA GLU A 60 58.93 25.50 -3.66
C GLU A 60 57.70 25.73 -4.54
N LEU A 61 56.52 25.73 -3.91
CA LEU A 61 55.30 26.11 -4.60
C LEU A 61 55.40 27.59 -5.01
N PRO A 62 55.06 27.94 -6.26
CA PRO A 62 55.04 29.34 -6.68
C PRO A 62 54.00 30.09 -5.84
N VAL A 63 54.46 31.08 -5.07
CA VAL A 63 53.58 31.97 -4.30
C VAL A 63 52.79 32.83 -5.29
N LYS A 64 51.47 32.63 -5.34
CA LYS A 64 50.58 33.44 -6.18
C LYS A 64 50.54 34.87 -5.67
N MET A 65 51.06 35.79 -6.48
CA MET A 65 51.10 37.22 -6.20
C MET A 65 49.89 37.89 -6.86
N VAL A 66 49.13 38.65 -6.08
CA VAL A 66 47.85 39.24 -6.49
C VAL A 66 47.79 40.72 -6.15
N CYS A 67 47.02 41.48 -6.91
CA CYS A 67 46.77 42.89 -6.59
C CYS A 67 45.85 42.99 -5.36
N PRO A 68 46.21 43.76 -4.32
CA PRO A 68 45.36 43.93 -3.15
C PRO A 68 44.01 44.60 -3.46
N GLU A 69 43.93 45.40 -4.53
CA GLU A 69 42.70 46.10 -4.95
C GLU A 69 41.83 45.25 -5.87
N CYS A 70 42.32 44.87 -7.06
CA CYS A 70 41.49 44.15 -8.04
C CYS A 70 41.53 42.62 -7.96
N LYS A 71 42.32 42.05 -7.05
CA LYS A 71 42.46 40.59 -6.79
C LYS A 71 42.95 39.76 -7.98
N LYS A 72 43.32 40.37 -9.12
CA LYS A 72 43.91 39.68 -10.28
C LYS A 72 45.33 39.19 -9.96
N GLU A 73 45.65 37.99 -10.42
CA GLU A 73 47.01 37.43 -10.37
C GLU A 73 47.94 38.25 -11.27
N GLY A 74 49.10 38.62 -10.74
CA GLY A 74 50.15 39.24 -11.53
C GLY A 74 50.87 38.22 -12.40
N THR A 75 51.36 38.64 -13.56
CA THR A 75 52.20 37.74 -14.35
C THR A 75 53.54 37.51 -13.64
N PRO A 76 54.17 36.33 -13.80
CA PRO A 76 55.45 36.02 -13.15
C PRO A 76 56.52 37.10 -13.38
N GLY A 77 57.12 37.60 -12.30
CA GLY A 77 58.16 38.63 -12.34
C GLY A 77 57.67 40.08 -12.16
N GLU A 78 56.36 40.33 -12.23
CA GLU A 78 55.82 41.67 -11.96
C GLU A 78 55.79 41.97 -10.46
N LYS A 79 56.17 43.20 -10.10
CA LYS A 79 56.12 43.68 -8.71
C LYS A 79 54.88 44.53 -8.41
N PHE A 80 54.20 45.02 -9.45
CA PHE A 80 53.07 45.95 -9.35
C PHE A 80 51.96 45.58 -10.33
N CYS A 81 50.70 45.80 -9.95
CA CYS A 81 49.53 45.59 -10.80
C CYS A 81 49.50 46.60 -11.94
N LYS A 82 49.32 46.15 -13.19
CA LYS A 82 49.21 47.03 -14.37
C LYS A 82 48.03 47.99 -14.32
N GLU A 83 46.94 47.60 -13.68
CA GLU A 83 45.71 48.39 -13.64
C GLU A 83 45.72 49.44 -12.52
N HIS A 84 46.27 49.10 -11.35
CA HIS A 84 46.15 49.92 -10.13
C HIS A 84 47.49 50.47 -9.63
N GLY A 85 48.62 50.06 -10.23
CA GLY A 85 49.97 50.46 -9.81
C GLY A 85 50.37 50.00 -8.40
N LYS A 86 49.53 49.23 -7.70
CA LYS A 86 49.81 48.72 -6.35
C LYS A 86 50.76 47.54 -6.37
N LYS A 87 51.62 47.46 -5.34
CA LYS A 87 52.54 46.33 -5.16
C LYS A 87 51.72 45.04 -5.03
N LEU A 88 52.08 44.03 -5.82
CA LEU A 88 51.47 42.71 -5.69
C LEU A 88 51.90 42.10 -4.36
N VAL A 89 50.95 41.50 -3.65
CA VAL A 89 51.16 40.82 -2.37
C VAL A 89 50.84 39.34 -2.52
N PRO A 90 51.42 38.46 -1.71
CA PRO A 90 50.98 37.07 -1.63
C PRO A 90 49.47 37.00 -1.41
N LEU A 91 48.77 36.08 -2.07
CA LEU A 91 47.31 35.90 -1.91
C LEU A 91 46.89 35.70 -0.45
N ALA A 92 47.76 35.11 0.37
CA ALA A 92 47.56 34.93 1.81
C ALA A 92 47.55 36.24 2.62
N GLU A 93 48.10 37.34 2.10
CA GLU A 93 48.16 38.65 2.75
C GLU A 93 47.00 39.57 2.35
N ILE A 94 46.15 39.16 1.41
CA ILE A 94 44.95 39.91 1.05
C ILE A 94 43.89 39.74 2.16
N PRO A 95 43.37 40.83 2.77
CA PRO A 95 42.26 40.75 3.71
C PRO A 95 41.02 40.11 3.08
N PRO A 96 40.24 39.30 3.83
CA PRO A 96 39.00 38.72 3.33
C PRO A 96 38.08 39.79 2.75
N THR A 97 37.42 39.51 1.62
CA THR A 97 36.41 40.40 1.06
C THR A 97 35.15 40.40 1.93
N GLN A 98 34.28 41.42 1.79
CA GLN A 98 32.98 41.47 2.47
C GLN A 98 32.13 40.20 2.21
N ASP A 99 32.29 39.56 1.05
CA ASP A 99 31.66 38.28 0.71
C ASP A 99 32.19 37.11 1.54
N ALA A 100 33.50 37.09 1.84
CA ALA A 100 34.12 36.06 2.68
C ALA A 100 33.70 36.20 4.15
N ASP A 101 33.56 37.44 4.65
CA ASP A 101 33.03 37.72 5.98
C ASP A 101 31.54 37.35 6.08
N THR A 102 30.76 37.64 5.04
CA THR A 102 29.35 37.24 4.95
C THR A 102 29.19 35.71 4.91
N LEU A 103 30.04 35.01 4.17
CA LEU A 103 30.05 33.54 4.13
C LEU A 103 30.42 32.94 5.49
N LYS A 104 31.40 33.53 6.19
CA LYS A 104 31.77 33.10 7.54
C LYS A 104 30.61 33.28 8.52
N GLN A 105 29.91 34.42 8.47
CA GLN A 105 28.73 34.67 9.30
C GLN A 105 27.61 33.66 9.04
N LYS A 106 27.32 33.36 7.76
CA LYS A 106 26.34 32.35 7.37
C LYS A 106 26.67 30.95 7.90
N LYS A 107 27.95 30.55 7.82
CA LYS A 107 28.42 29.26 8.36
C LYS A 107 28.28 29.17 9.87
N GLU A 108 28.64 30.23 10.61
CA GLU A 108 28.48 30.24 12.07
C GLU A 108 27.01 30.23 12.49
N LEU A 109 26.15 30.95 11.78
CA LEU A 109 24.71 30.92 12.00
C LEU A 109 24.14 29.52 11.76
N ALA A 110 24.55 28.85 10.67
CA ALA A 110 24.13 27.48 10.38
C ALA A 110 24.60 26.48 11.46
N LYS A 111 25.83 26.61 11.96
CA LYS A 111 26.35 25.78 13.06
C LYS A 111 25.53 25.95 14.34
N LYS A 112 25.11 27.19 14.66
CA LYS A 112 24.26 27.46 15.82
C LYS A 112 22.94 26.70 15.73
N TYR A 113 22.23 26.84 14.61
CA TYR A 113 20.95 26.17 14.40
C TYR A 113 21.09 24.65 14.27
N TYR A 114 22.19 24.16 13.68
CA TYR A 114 22.50 22.73 13.65
C TYR A 114 22.71 22.15 15.05
N LYS A 115 23.45 22.85 15.92
CA LYS A 115 23.62 22.43 17.31
C LYS A 115 22.27 22.41 18.05
N GLU A 116 21.47 23.46 17.89
CA GLU A 116 20.12 23.52 18.46
C GLU A 116 19.25 22.35 17.98
N GLY A 117 19.32 22.02 16.68
CA GLY A 117 18.63 20.84 16.13
C GLY A 117 19.10 19.52 16.73
N ASN A 118 20.41 19.35 16.98
CA ASN A 118 20.94 18.17 17.67
C ASN A 118 20.43 18.11 19.13
N ASP A 119 20.46 19.25 19.85
CA ASP A 119 19.98 19.33 21.23
C ASP A 119 18.49 18.92 21.31
N TYR A 120 17.67 19.34 20.34
CA TYR A 120 16.26 18.90 20.23
C TYR A 120 16.11 17.43 19.84
N CYS A 121 16.97 16.89 18.98
CA CYS A 121 17.00 15.45 18.67
C CYS A 121 17.30 14.61 19.91
N ASP A 122 18.27 15.03 20.73
CA ASP A 122 18.64 14.36 21.98
C ASP A 122 17.51 14.42 23.01
N ALA A 123 16.71 15.49 22.98
CA ALA A 123 15.49 15.64 23.77
C ALA A 123 14.24 14.98 23.13
N GLU A 124 14.41 14.20 22.06
CA GLU A 124 13.35 13.55 21.27
C GLU A 124 12.26 14.52 20.75
N SER A 125 12.57 15.82 20.67
CA SER A 125 11.68 16.88 20.20
C SER A 125 11.84 17.08 18.69
N TYR A 126 11.44 16.06 17.91
CA TYR A 126 11.77 15.98 16.48
C TYR A 126 11.21 17.13 15.61
N ASP A 127 10.04 17.67 15.95
CA ASP A 127 9.47 18.81 15.22
C ASP A 127 10.33 20.07 15.35
N LEU A 128 10.80 20.36 16.58
CA LEU A 128 11.70 21.48 16.88
C LEU A 128 13.10 21.24 16.28
N ALA A 129 13.56 19.99 16.27
CA ALA A 129 14.80 19.62 15.60
C ALA A 129 14.73 19.90 14.10
N ILE A 130 13.64 19.52 13.43
CA ILE A 130 13.40 19.80 12.01
C ILE A 130 13.36 21.32 11.75
N GLU A 131 12.67 22.09 12.57
CA GLU A 131 12.62 23.54 12.42
C GLU A 131 14.01 24.18 12.52
N SER A 132 14.81 23.76 13.50
CA SER A 132 16.18 24.24 13.70
C SER A 132 17.08 23.84 12.55
N TYR A 133 17.01 22.59 12.09
CA TYR A 133 17.76 22.14 10.93
C TYR A 133 17.38 22.88 9.64
N LYS A 134 16.10 23.22 9.43
CA LYS A 134 15.69 24.04 8.28
C LYS A 134 16.30 25.44 8.34
N LYS A 135 16.34 26.08 9.51
CA LYS A 135 17.04 27.36 9.69
C LYS A 135 18.54 27.24 9.40
N ALA A 136 19.15 26.11 9.75
CA ALA A 136 20.54 25.81 9.41
C ALA A 136 20.75 25.65 7.88
N GLU A 137 19.84 24.94 7.21
CA GLU A 137 19.87 24.74 5.74
C GLU A 137 19.70 26.08 5.01
N GLU A 138 18.78 26.93 5.46
CA GLU A 138 18.57 28.28 4.91
C GLU A 138 19.81 29.17 5.06
N ALA A 139 20.48 29.10 6.20
CA ALA A 139 21.70 29.86 6.46
C ALA A 139 22.89 29.38 5.62
N PHE A 140 23.09 28.06 5.52
CA PHE A 140 24.18 27.47 4.75
C PHE A 140 23.79 26.08 4.17
N PRO A 141 23.30 26.03 2.92
CA PRO A 141 22.79 24.79 2.29
C PRO A 141 23.86 23.74 1.98
N ASP A 142 25.14 24.10 1.96
CA ASP A 142 26.23 23.17 1.65
C ASP A 142 26.92 22.69 2.92
N PHE A 143 26.11 22.26 3.90
CA PHE A 143 26.56 21.76 5.20
C PHE A 143 26.43 20.22 5.30
N PRO A 144 27.50 19.44 5.08
CA PRO A 144 27.41 17.98 5.01
C PRO A 144 26.76 17.33 6.26
N ALA A 145 27.24 17.68 7.47
CA ALA A 145 26.75 17.08 8.72
C ALA A 145 25.25 17.33 8.97
N LEU A 146 24.75 18.51 8.55
CA LEU A 146 23.33 18.83 8.60
C LEU A 146 22.52 17.89 7.72
N HIS A 147 22.93 17.70 6.46
CA HIS A 147 22.25 16.82 5.52
C HIS A 147 22.31 15.35 5.94
N TYR A 148 23.39 14.92 6.58
CA TYR A 148 23.47 13.61 7.20
C TYR A 148 22.39 13.45 8.30
N ASN A 149 22.37 14.35 9.29
CA ASN A 149 21.43 14.28 10.41
C ASN A 149 19.97 14.42 9.98
N MET A 150 19.65 15.35 9.08
CA MET A 150 18.30 15.51 8.54
C MET A 150 17.87 14.26 7.77
N GLY A 151 18.77 13.67 6.99
CA GLY A 151 18.52 12.45 6.23
C GLY A 151 18.08 11.29 7.13
N TRP A 152 18.83 11.03 8.20
CA TRP A 152 18.51 9.99 9.17
C TRP A 152 17.29 10.32 10.03
N LEU A 153 17.10 11.58 10.42
CA LEU A 153 15.91 12.01 11.16
C LEU A 153 14.64 11.80 10.35
N TYR A 154 14.61 12.22 9.09
CA TYR A 154 13.43 12.02 8.22
C TYR A 154 13.17 10.53 7.97
N SER A 155 14.22 9.71 7.85
CA SER A 155 14.08 8.26 7.77
C SER A 155 13.41 7.70 9.04
N LYS A 156 13.87 8.10 10.23
CA LYS A 156 13.29 7.70 11.52
C LYS A 156 11.81 8.05 11.62
N LEU A 157 11.41 9.17 11.04
CA LEU A 157 10.01 9.64 11.00
C LEU A 157 9.19 9.04 9.84
N GLY A 158 9.76 8.12 9.06
CA GLY A 158 9.08 7.49 7.92
C GLY A 158 8.93 8.38 6.68
N ASN A 159 9.55 9.56 6.66
CA ASN A 159 9.55 10.47 5.51
C ASN A 159 10.71 10.13 4.56
N ALA A 160 10.51 9.06 3.78
CA ALA A 160 11.51 8.54 2.86
C ALA A 160 11.94 9.57 1.79
N GLU A 161 11.04 10.41 1.30
CA GLU A 161 11.35 11.40 0.26
C GLU A 161 12.33 12.47 0.75
N GLN A 162 12.06 13.07 1.91
CA GLN A 162 12.98 14.04 2.50
C GLN A 162 14.30 13.36 2.93
N SER A 163 14.22 12.14 3.46
CA SER A 163 15.42 11.36 3.80
C SER A 163 16.34 11.17 2.59
N ILE A 164 15.80 10.69 1.46
CA ILE A 164 16.54 10.54 0.19
C ILE A 164 17.15 11.87 -0.23
N ARG A 165 16.38 12.97 -0.23
CA ARG A 165 16.86 14.30 -0.63
C ARG A 165 18.09 14.72 0.16
N HIS A 166 18.04 14.64 1.49
CA HIS A 166 19.14 15.08 2.34
C HIS A 166 20.34 14.14 2.26
N LEU A 167 20.14 12.81 2.27
CA LEU A 167 21.25 11.87 2.15
C LEU A 167 21.94 11.94 0.78
N GLN A 168 21.21 12.18 -0.31
CA GLN A 168 21.82 12.43 -1.62
C GLN A 168 22.66 13.71 -1.63
N LYS A 169 22.21 14.77 -0.95
CA LYS A 169 22.99 16.00 -0.80
C LYS A 169 24.25 15.77 0.03
N TYR A 170 24.18 14.98 1.11
CA TYR A 170 25.36 14.55 1.88
C TYR A 170 26.37 13.82 0.99
N ILE A 171 25.93 12.87 0.17
CA ILE A 171 26.80 12.11 -0.74
C ILE A 171 27.59 13.03 -1.68
N VAL A 172 26.95 14.08 -2.19
CA VAL A 172 27.59 15.07 -3.08
C VAL A 172 28.57 15.96 -2.32
N LEU A 173 28.24 16.35 -1.09
CA LEU A 173 29.05 17.29 -0.30
C LEU A 173 30.26 16.62 0.38
N ALA A 174 30.20 15.32 0.68
CA ALA A 174 31.24 14.58 1.40
C ALA A 174 31.51 13.20 0.76
N PRO A 175 32.02 13.15 -0.49
CA PRO A 175 32.19 11.89 -1.23
C PRO A 175 33.26 10.96 -0.62
N ASP A 176 34.22 11.50 0.13
CA ASP A 176 35.32 10.75 0.75
C ASP A 176 35.01 10.32 2.20
N ALA A 177 33.78 10.51 2.68
CA ALA A 177 33.38 10.09 4.01
C ALA A 177 33.42 8.56 4.17
N SER A 178 33.86 8.06 5.31
CA SER A 178 34.04 6.62 5.55
C SER A 178 32.73 5.81 5.50
N ASP A 179 31.59 6.47 5.71
CA ASP A 179 30.25 5.89 5.71
C ASP A 179 29.51 6.06 4.37
N ILE A 180 30.16 6.61 3.35
CA ILE A 180 29.52 6.98 2.08
C ILE A 180 28.81 5.79 1.40
N THR A 181 29.42 4.62 1.42
CA THR A 181 28.88 3.38 0.82
C THR A 181 27.63 2.89 1.54
N GLU A 182 27.58 3.05 2.87
CA GLU A 182 26.42 2.71 3.69
C GLU A 182 25.26 3.63 3.35
N VAL A 183 25.50 4.95 3.33
CA VAL A 183 24.49 5.95 2.99
C VAL A 183 23.95 5.73 1.56
N GLN A 184 24.83 5.45 0.59
CA GLN A 184 24.42 5.13 -0.78
C GLN A 184 23.51 3.91 -0.84
N SER A 185 23.88 2.83 -0.15
CA SER A 185 23.09 1.60 -0.08
C SER A 185 21.71 1.87 0.54
N TYR A 186 21.66 2.67 1.61
CA TYR A 186 20.43 3.05 2.28
C TYR A 186 19.50 3.88 1.38
N VAL A 187 20.05 4.86 0.65
CA VAL A 187 19.29 5.66 -0.32
C VAL A 187 18.66 4.79 -1.41
N VAL A 188 19.37 3.76 -1.91
CA VAL A 188 18.82 2.82 -2.90
C VAL A 188 17.62 2.06 -2.33
N VAL A 189 17.72 1.56 -1.09
CA VAL A 189 16.62 0.86 -0.42
C VAL A 189 15.40 1.77 -0.27
N LEU A 190 15.60 3.01 0.19
CA LEU A 190 14.51 3.98 0.33
C LEU A 190 13.86 4.30 -1.02
N LYS A 191 14.65 4.53 -2.07
CA LYS A 191 14.11 4.79 -3.41
C LYS A 191 13.24 3.64 -3.92
N ASN A 192 13.69 2.41 -3.76
CA ASN A 192 12.91 1.23 -4.14
C ASN A 192 11.59 1.13 -3.35
N ALA A 193 11.61 1.49 -2.05
CA ALA A 193 10.40 1.52 -1.24
C ALA A 193 9.42 2.63 -1.68
N VAL A 194 9.92 3.83 -2.01
CA VAL A 194 9.10 4.93 -2.53
C VAL A 194 8.49 4.56 -3.88
N GLU A 195 9.30 4.04 -4.79
CA GLU A 195 8.85 3.62 -6.12
C GLU A 195 7.78 2.52 -6.03
N LYS A 196 8.00 1.50 -5.19
CA LYS A 196 7.00 0.45 -4.95
C LYS A 196 5.70 1.01 -4.39
N ARG A 197 5.77 1.97 -3.45
CA ARG A 197 4.57 2.63 -2.91
C ARG A 197 3.84 3.41 -3.98
N LYS A 198 4.57 4.14 -4.83
CA LYS A 198 4.01 4.88 -5.96
C LYS A 198 3.29 3.95 -6.95
N GLN A 199 3.93 2.85 -7.35
CA GLN A 199 3.32 1.85 -8.23
C GLN A 199 2.01 1.28 -7.67
N VAL A 200 1.97 0.99 -6.37
CA VAL A 200 0.74 0.54 -5.69
C VAL A 200 -0.34 1.62 -5.72
N MET A 201 0.01 2.88 -5.44
CA MET A 201 -0.93 4.00 -5.49
C MET A 201 -1.47 4.25 -6.90
N ASP A 202 -0.59 4.17 -7.91
CA ASP A 202 -0.97 4.32 -9.32
C ASP A 202 -1.88 3.17 -9.76
N ALA A 203 -1.63 1.94 -9.30
CA ALA A 203 -2.50 0.80 -9.56
C ALA A 203 -3.91 0.98 -8.97
N PHE A 204 -4.02 1.49 -7.73
CA PHE A 204 -5.32 1.81 -7.13
C PHE A 204 -6.04 2.94 -7.88
N LYS A 205 -5.33 4.00 -8.25
CA LYS A 205 -5.92 5.10 -9.03
C LYS A 205 -6.44 4.62 -10.38
N ASN A 206 -5.66 3.80 -11.08
CA ASN A 206 -6.07 3.20 -12.34
C ASN A 206 -7.32 2.32 -12.17
N ARG A 207 -7.40 1.54 -11.07
CA ARG A 207 -8.61 0.78 -10.74
C ARG A 207 -9.82 1.69 -10.55
N ASP A 208 -9.70 2.78 -9.79
CA ASP A 208 -10.80 3.71 -9.56
C ASP A 208 -11.35 4.26 -10.89
N GLU A 209 -10.47 4.59 -11.84
CA GLU A 209 -10.87 5.05 -13.18
C GLU A 209 -11.59 3.94 -13.97
N ILE A 210 -11.08 2.71 -13.93
CA ILE A 210 -11.69 1.54 -14.57
C ILE A 210 -13.10 1.26 -14.00
N MET A 211 -13.27 1.28 -12.68
CA MET A 211 -14.55 1.00 -12.03
C MET A 211 -15.59 2.09 -12.32
N LYS A 212 -15.20 3.36 -12.21
CA LYS A 212 -16.08 4.50 -12.55
C LYS A 212 -16.58 4.40 -13.99
N LYS A 213 -15.69 4.10 -14.92
CA LYS A 213 -16.04 3.93 -16.34
C LYS A 213 -17.02 2.77 -16.53
N ALA A 214 -16.74 1.61 -15.94
CA ALA A 214 -17.58 0.43 -16.07
C ALA A 214 -19.00 0.64 -15.53
N LEU A 215 -19.16 1.30 -14.38
CA LEU A 215 -20.49 1.60 -13.80
C LEU A 215 -21.35 2.46 -14.75
N ILE A 216 -20.74 3.40 -15.47
CA ILE A 216 -21.42 4.24 -16.45
C ILE A 216 -21.81 3.42 -17.68
N GLU A 217 -20.85 2.71 -18.27
CA GLU A 217 -21.04 1.95 -19.52
C GLU A 217 -22.01 0.78 -19.35
N GLN A 218 -22.03 0.16 -18.18
CA GLN A 218 -22.79 -1.06 -17.91
C GLN A 218 -24.07 -0.82 -17.10
N LYS A 219 -24.45 0.44 -16.90
CA LYS A 219 -25.63 0.80 -16.11
C LYS A 219 -26.91 0.04 -16.50
N GLN A 220 -27.07 -0.29 -17.79
CA GLN A 220 -28.23 -1.03 -18.31
C GLN A 220 -28.07 -2.56 -18.26
N LYS A 221 -26.85 -3.07 -18.05
CA LYS A 221 -26.58 -4.51 -17.90
C LYS A 221 -27.07 -4.97 -16.54
N TYR A 222 -26.74 -4.21 -15.49
CA TYR A 222 -27.12 -4.55 -14.12
C TYR A 222 -28.61 -4.33 -13.90
N GLY A 223 -29.30 -5.32 -13.35
CA GLY A 223 -30.72 -5.26 -13.11
C GLY A 223 -31.21 -6.48 -12.33
N SER A 224 -32.48 -6.46 -11.96
CA SER A 224 -33.17 -7.57 -11.33
C SER A 224 -34.07 -8.30 -12.32
N VAL A 225 -34.48 -9.50 -11.95
CA VAL A 225 -35.56 -10.25 -12.58
C VAL A 225 -36.69 -10.43 -11.57
N LEU A 226 -37.93 -10.34 -12.06
CA LEU A 226 -39.11 -10.60 -11.24
C LEU A 226 -39.32 -12.10 -11.14
N VAL A 227 -39.36 -12.62 -9.93
CA VAL A 227 -39.83 -13.97 -9.63
C VAL A 227 -41.28 -13.85 -9.14
N PRO A 228 -42.28 -14.36 -9.89
CA PRO A 228 -43.68 -14.25 -9.51
C PRO A 228 -43.97 -14.92 -8.18
N GLU A 229 -44.99 -14.43 -7.49
CA GLU A 229 -45.53 -15.10 -6.32
C GLU A 229 -46.04 -16.51 -6.66
N GLY A 230 -46.15 -17.37 -5.65
CA GLY A 230 -46.73 -18.69 -5.80
C GLY A 230 -45.91 -19.80 -5.17
N GLU A 231 -46.51 -21.00 -5.20
CA GLU A 231 -45.91 -22.22 -4.66
C GLU A 231 -44.80 -22.76 -5.57
N PHE A 232 -43.72 -23.27 -4.97
CA PHE A 232 -42.72 -24.08 -5.64
C PHE A 232 -42.28 -25.26 -4.75
N ILE A 233 -41.57 -26.20 -5.37
CA ILE A 233 -41.02 -27.38 -4.70
C ILE A 233 -39.61 -27.06 -4.20
N MET A 234 -39.45 -26.98 -2.88
CA MET A 234 -38.17 -26.73 -2.22
C MET A 234 -37.58 -28.04 -1.68
N GLY A 235 -36.28 -28.22 -1.86
CA GLY A 235 -35.57 -29.43 -1.44
C GLY A 235 -35.76 -30.61 -2.38
N THR A 236 -35.47 -31.81 -1.88
CA THR A 236 -35.61 -33.06 -2.62
C THR A 236 -35.67 -34.26 -1.70
N ASN A 237 -36.42 -35.28 -2.12
CA ASN A 237 -36.45 -36.59 -1.45
C ASN A 237 -35.29 -37.50 -1.85
N ASP A 238 -34.51 -37.13 -2.88
CA ASP A 238 -33.38 -37.93 -3.39
C ASP A 238 -32.04 -37.59 -2.70
N ALA A 239 -32.01 -36.61 -1.80
CA ALA A 239 -30.82 -36.22 -1.03
C ALA A 239 -30.74 -36.99 0.30
N ARG A 240 -29.51 -37.21 0.79
CA ARG A 240 -29.25 -37.95 2.05
C ARG A 240 -28.95 -37.05 3.27
N GLU A 241 -29.03 -35.73 3.13
CA GLU A 241 -28.47 -34.79 4.10
C GLU A 241 -29.49 -33.71 4.49
N ASP A 242 -29.25 -32.47 4.09
CA ASP A 242 -29.88 -31.26 4.60
C ASP A 242 -30.96 -30.69 3.66
N ALA A 243 -31.07 -31.19 2.43
CA ALA A 243 -32.09 -30.81 1.44
C ALA A 243 -33.39 -31.64 1.53
N TYR A 244 -33.48 -32.55 2.51
CA TYR A 244 -34.66 -33.37 2.80
C TYR A 244 -35.49 -32.74 3.94
N PRO A 245 -36.84 -32.85 3.93
CA PRO A 245 -37.67 -33.40 2.86
C PRO A 245 -37.92 -32.40 1.73
N GLU A 246 -38.35 -32.92 0.60
CA GLU A 246 -39.05 -32.12 -0.39
C GLU A 246 -40.37 -31.60 0.20
N HIS A 247 -40.62 -30.30 0.09
CA HIS A 247 -41.82 -29.67 0.63
C HIS A 247 -42.27 -28.49 -0.24
N LYS A 248 -43.55 -28.11 -0.11
CA LYS A 248 -44.11 -26.94 -0.81
C LYS A 248 -43.85 -25.68 -0.01
N VAL A 249 -43.36 -24.65 -0.70
CA VAL A 249 -43.20 -23.31 -0.15
C VAL A 249 -43.89 -22.31 -1.05
N TYR A 250 -44.71 -21.44 -0.46
CA TYR A 250 -45.26 -20.26 -1.10
C TYR A 250 -44.35 -19.06 -0.84
N LEU A 251 -43.95 -18.38 -1.91
CA LEU A 251 -43.25 -17.10 -1.82
C LEU A 251 -44.11 -16.00 -2.41
N ASP A 252 -44.17 -14.84 -1.76
CA ASP A 252 -44.66 -13.61 -2.38
C ASP A 252 -43.74 -13.22 -3.56
N ALA A 253 -44.18 -12.31 -4.43
CA ALA A 253 -43.38 -11.86 -5.55
C ALA A 253 -42.17 -11.05 -5.07
N PHE A 254 -41.00 -11.31 -5.63
CA PHE A 254 -39.77 -10.60 -5.30
C PHE A 254 -38.93 -10.34 -6.55
N GLU A 255 -38.08 -9.35 -6.48
CA GLU A 255 -37.02 -9.11 -7.44
C GLU A 255 -35.71 -9.71 -6.92
N ILE A 256 -34.94 -10.33 -7.80
CA ILE A 256 -33.58 -10.81 -7.48
C ILE A 256 -32.61 -10.37 -8.57
N ASP A 257 -31.40 -10.02 -8.18
CA ASP A 257 -30.39 -9.55 -9.11
C ASP A 257 -30.09 -10.61 -10.17
N ARG A 258 -30.05 -10.17 -11.43
CA ARG A 258 -29.81 -11.01 -12.61
C ARG A 258 -28.43 -11.68 -12.54
N TYR A 259 -27.47 -10.99 -11.94
CA TYR A 259 -26.07 -11.38 -11.79
C TYR A 259 -25.67 -11.26 -10.31
N GLU A 260 -24.57 -11.91 -9.94
CA GLU A 260 -23.87 -11.62 -8.70
C GLU A 260 -23.38 -10.16 -8.68
N VAL A 261 -23.21 -9.61 -7.48
CA VAL A 261 -22.66 -8.26 -7.31
C VAL A 261 -21.23 -8.23 -7.83
N THR A 262 -20.94 -7.27 -8.71
CA THR A 262 -19.63 -7.18 -9.36
C THR A 262 -18.61 -6.37 -8.56
N ASN A 263 -17.32 -6.49 -8.91
CA ASN A 263 -16.25 -5.67 -8.36
C ASN A 263 -16.52 -4.16 -8.53
N ALA A 264 -17.04 -3.73 -9.68
CA ALA A 264 -17.35 -2.32 -9.91
C ALA A 264 -18.48 -1.81 -9.02
N GLN A 265 -19.54 -2.60 -8.87
CA GLN A 265 -20.65 -2.29 -7.97
C GLN A 265 -20.19 -2.22 -6.51
N TYR A 266 -19.39 -3.20 -6.07
CA TYR A 266 -18.86 -3.21 -4.72
C TYR A 266 -17.85 -2.08 -4.47
N TRP A 267 -17.06 -1.70 -5.47
CA TRP A 267 -16.18 -0.53 -5.39
C TRP A 267 -16.96 0.77 -5.12
N GLU A 268 -18.15 0.95 -5.72
CA GLU A 268 -19.01 2.11 -5.45
C GLU A 268 -19.45 2.18 -3.97
N PHE A 269 -19.78 1.02 -3.39
CA PHE A 269 -20.06 0.89 -1.96
C PHE A 269 -18.84 1.24 -1.11
N LEU A 270 -17.64 0.79 -1.47
CA LEU A 270 -16.43 1.12 -0.73
C LEU A 270 -16.10 2.62 -0.75
N GLU A 271 -16.32 3.29 -1.88
CA GLU A 271 -16.15 4.75 -1.96
C GLU A 271 -17.15 5.49 -1.06
N TYR A 272 -18.39 5.00 -0.99
CA TYR A 272 -19.38 5.50 -0.03
C TYR A 272 -18.88 5.33 1.41
N MET A 273 -18.43 4.13 1.79
CA MET A 273 -17.95 3.83 3.14
C MET A 273 -16.72 4.68 3.49
N LYS A 274 -15.76 4.81 2.58
CA LYS A 274 -14.56 5.65 2.78
C LYS A 274 -14.92 7.13 3.00
N LYS A 275 -15.95 7.63 2.32
CA LYS A 275 -16.38 9.03 2.42
C LYS A 275 -17.21 9.32 3.67
N THR A 276 -18.07 8.39 4.07
CA THR A 276 -19.11 8.63 5.08
C THR A 276 -18.88 7.91 6.39
N ASN A 277 -18.18 6.77 6.35
CA ASN A 277 -18.05 5.82 7.44
C ASN A 277 -19.41 5.47 8.07
N ASP A 278 -20.46 5.37 7.24
CA ASP A 278 -21.84 5.16 7.69
C ASP A 278 -22.15 3.66 7.86
N HIS A 279 -22.17 3.22 9.12
CA HIS A 279 -22.56 1.86 9.52
C HIS A 279 -24.04 1.75 9.94
N SER A 280 -24.88 2.77 9.70
CA SER A 280 -26.27 2.80 10.19
C SER A 280 -27.16 1.69 9.63
N LYS A 281 -26.83 1.16 8.46
CA LYS A 281 -27.55 0.09 7.76
C LYS A 281 -26.94 -1.30 7.97
N CYS A 282 -25.79 -1.36 8.62
CA CYS A 282 -25.09 -2.60 8.84
C CYS A 282 -25.85 -3.54 9.79
N PHE A 283 -25.48 -4.81 9.77
CA PHE A 283 -26.11 -5.79 10.65
C PHE A 283 -25.79 -5.47 12.11
N LYS A 284 -26.79 -5.43 12.99
CA LYS A 284 -26.63 -5.02 14.40
C LYS A 284 -25.59 -5.84 15.19
N GLY A 285 -25.37 -7.10 14.79
CA GLY A 285 -24.39 -8.00 15.40
C GLY A 285 -23.03 -8.04 14.70
N GLU A 286 -22.74 -7.11 13.79
CA GLU A 286 -21.44 -7.07 13.13
C GLU A 286 -20.31 -6.66 14.11
N PRO A 287 -19.05 -7.06 13.84
CA PRO A 287 -17.91 -6.58 14.61
C PRO A 287 -17.80 -5.05 14.60
N SER A 288 -17.59 -4.44 15.76
CA SER A 288 -17.44 -2.99 15.90
C SER A 288 -16.29 -2.45 15.03
N GLY A 289 -16.59 -1.45 14.21
CA GLY A 289 -15.60 -0.80 13.34
C GLY A 289 -15.07 -1.69 12.21
N LYS A 290 -15.88 -2.64 11.74
CA LYS A 290 -15.52 -3.54 10.65
C LYS A 290 -15.12 -2.76 9.39
N ASP A 291 -13.96 -3.09 8.84
CA ASP A 291 -13.57 -2.68 7.50
C ASP A 291 -14.24 -3.60 6.48
N HIS A 292 -15.03 -3.03 5.58
CA HIS A 292 -15.74 -3.75 4.51
C HIS A 292 -14.90 -3.95 3.25
N THR A 293 -13.64 -3.51 3.24
CA THR A 293 -12.71 -3.72 2.14
C THR A 293 -12.41 -5.22 1.99
N PRO A 294 -12.63 -5.83 0.81
CA PRO A 294 -12.36 -7.23 0.59
C PRO A 294 -10.90 -7.57 0.90
N ARG A 295 -10.66 -8.77 1.41
CA ARG A 295 -9.29 -9.18 1.73
C ARG A 295 -8.44 -9.26 0.46
N PHE A 296 -7.19 -8.80 0.58
CA PHE A 296 -6.24 -8.68 -0.54
C PHE A 296 -6.77 -7.78 -1.67
N TRP A 297 -7.38 -6.65 -1.32
CA TRP A 297 -7.90 -5.68 -2.27
C TRP A 297 -6.86 -5.21 -3.29
N ASP A 298 -5.58 -5.23 -2.96
CA ASP A 298 -4.46 -4.95 -3.88
C ASP A 298 -4.31 -5.96 -5.04
N ASN A 299 -5.00 -7.11 -4.99
CA ASN A 299 -4.95 -8.12 -6.03
C ASN A 299 -5.58 -7.66 -7.36
N GLU A 300 -4.97 -8.06 -8.48
CA GLU A 300 -5.43 -7.73 -9.84
C GLU A 300 -6.81 -8.27 -10.19
N TYR A 301 -7.31 -9.27 -9.46
CA TYR A 301 -8.69 -9.75 -9.56
C TYR A 301 -9.70 -8.59 -9.52
N TYR A 302 -9.47 -7.64 -8.62
CA TYR A 302 -10.33 -6.48 -8.42
C TYR A 302 -10.12 -5.39 -9.47
N ASN A 303 -9.22 -5.58 -10.45
CA ASN A 303 -9.07 -4.69 -11.60
C ASN A 303 -10.02 -5.07 -12.75
N VAL A 304 -10.75 -6.18 -12.63
CA VAL A 304 -11.75 -6.61 -13.62
C VAL A 304 -13.15 -6.25 -13.11
N PRO A 305 -13.82 -5.23 -13.70
CA PRO A 305 -15.11 -4.70 -13.23
C PRO A 305 -16.21 -5.73 -13.04
N ASP A 306 -16.28 -6.69 -13.96
CA ASP A 306 -17.42 -7.60 -14.10
C ASP A 306 -17.23 -8.93 -13.41
N TYR A 307 -16.11 -9.15 -12.76
CA TYR A 307 -15.98 -10.33 -11.90
C TYR A 307 -16.90 -10.18 -10.69
N PRO A 308 -17.52 -11.29 -10.23
CA PRO A 308 -18.29 -11.27 -9.00
C PRO A 308 -17.37 -10.88 -7.84
N VAL A 309 -17.82 -10.05 -6.91
CA VAL A 309 -17.00 -9.73 -5.74
C VAL A 309 -16.88 -10.97 -4.84
N VAL A 310 -15.66 -11.24 -4.37
CA VAL A 310 -15.33 -12.37 -3.47
C VAL A 310 -14.44 -11.91 -2.33
N ARG A 311 -14.06 -12.82 -1.43
CA ARG A 311 -13.28 -12.54 -0.20
C ARG A 311 -13.90 -11.45 0.67
N ILE A 312 -15.23 -11.46 0.65
CA ILE A 312 -16.14 -10.75 1.53
C ILE A 312 -16.80 -11.78 2.45
N ASP A 313 -17.16 -11.35 3.65
CA ASP A 313 -17.93 -12.18 4.58
C ASP A 313 -19.45 -11.89 4.47
N TRP A 314 -20.27 -12.54 5.29
CA TRP A 314 -21.71 -12.34 5.23
C TRP A 314 -22.13 -10.92 5.64
N TYR A 315 -21.41 -10.30 6.57
CA TYR A 315 -21.72 -8.94 7.02
C TYR A 315 -21.41 -7.90 5.94
N ASP A 316 -20.35 -8.11 5.17
CA ASP A 316 -20.04 -7.33 3.96
C ASP A 316 -21.16 -7.39 2.93
N ALA A 317 -21.64 -8.60 2.62
CA ALA A 317 -22.76 -8.82 1.69
C ALA A 317 -24.05 -8.15 2.18
N TYR A 318 -24.34 -8.28 3.48
CA TYR A 318 -25.50 -7.66 4.11
C TYR A 318 -25.43 -6.13 4.05
N ALA A 319 -24.29 -5.54 4.44
CA ALA A 319 -24.09 -4.09 4.46
C ALA A 319 -24.22 -3.49 3.06
N TYR A 320 -23.61 -4.12 2.06
CA TYR A 320 -23.78 -3.73 0.65
C TYR A 320 -25.25 -3.77 0.23
N ALA A 321 -25.95 -4.88 0.50
CA ALA A 321 -27.33 -5.04 0.05
C ALA A 321 -28.23 -3.95 0.66
N ALA A 322 -28.09 -3.69 1.95
CA ALA A 322 -28.83 -2.64 2.65
C ALA A 322 -28.47 -1.23 2.14
N TRP A 323 -27.19 -0.95 1.89
CA TRP A 323 -26.73 0.30 1.29
C TRP A 323 -27.39 0.54 -0.08
N ALA A 324 -27.41 -0.49 -0.93
CA ALA A 324 -28.03 -0.48 -2.26
C ALA A 324 -29.57 -0.40 -2.24
N GLY A 325 -30.21 -0.35 -1.05
CA GLY A 325 -31.66 -0.33 -0.92
C GLY A 325 -32.32 -1.66 -1.25
N LYS A 326 -31.59 -2.75 -1.03
CA LYS A 326 -31.98 -4.15 -1.26
C LYS A 326 -31.77 -4.96 0.03
N ARG A 327 -31.80 -6.28 -0.08
CA ARG A 327 -31.44 -7.26 0.97
C ARG A 327 -30.77 -8.47 0.34
N LEU A 328 -30.23 -9.38 1.17
CA LEU A 328 -29.89 -10.72 0.68
C LEU A 328 -31.18 -11.52 0.41
N PRO A 329 -31.18 -12.43 -0.59
CA PRO A 329 -32.29 -13.37 -0.77
C PRO A 329 -32.39 -14.31 0.43
N THR A 330 -33.60 -14.78 0.73
CA THR A 330 -33.75 -15.97 1.55
C THR A 330 -33.28 -17.21 0.78
N GLU A 331 -32.95 -18.30 1.47
CA GLU A 331 -32.58 -19.57 0.84
C GLU A 331 -33.70 -20.07 -0.08
N ALA A 332 -34.97 -19.90 0.33
CA ALA A 332 -36.12 -20.29 -0.46
C ALA A 332 -36.27 -19.43 -1.73
N GLU A 333 -36.10 -18.12 -1.62
CA GLU A 333 -36.11 -17.22 -2.80
C GLU A 333 -35.00 -17.56 -3.78
N TRP A 334 -33.80 -17.82 -3.26
CA TRP A 334 -32.67 -18.23 -4.08
C TRP A 334 -32.99 -19.53 -4.82
N GLU A 335 -33.51 -20.55 -4.11
CA GLU A 335 -33.83 -21.83 -4.73
C GLU A 335 -34.96 -21.69 -5.75
N LYS A 336 -36.03 -20.94 -5.48
CA LYS A 336 -37.08 -20.68 -6.46
C LYS A 336 -36.50 -19.98 -7.70
N ALA A 337 -35.68 -18.96 -7.51
CA ALA A 337 -35.04 -18.22 -8.61
C ALA A 337 -34.17 -19.13 -9.50
N ALA A 338 -33.52 -20.14 -8.92
CA ALA A 338 -32.72 -21.13 -9.65
C ALA A 338 -33.56 -22.26 -10.28
N ARG A 339 -34.52 -22.79 -9.51
CA ARG A 339 -35.22 -24.07 -9.74
C ARG A 339 -36.53 -23.92 -10.51
N GLY A 340 -37.15 -22.75 -10.53
CA GLY A 340 -38.49 -22.63 -11.10
C GLY A 340 -39.54 -23.41 -10.30
N LEU A 341 -40.63 -23.79 -10.96
CA LEU A 341 -41.76 -24.49 -10.33
C LEU A 341 -41.76 -26.01 -10.57
N ASP A 342 -40.92 -26.50 -11.48
CA ASP A 342 -40.93 -27.88 -11.99
C ASP A 342 -39.91 -28.81 -11.31
N GLY A 343 -39.21 -28.33 -10.27
CA GLY A 343 -38.31 -29.15 -9.46
C GLY A 343 -37.01 -29.57 -10.16
N ARG A 344 -36.59 -28.87 -11.22
CA ARG A 344 -35.39 -29.20 -12.01
C ARG A 344 -34.09 -29.26 -11.18
N LYS A 345 -33.18 -30.16 -11.55
CA LYS A 345 -31.89 -30.35 -10.86
C LYS A 345 -30.88 -29.22 -11.06
N PHE A 346 -30.87 -28.60 -12.23
CA PHE A 346 -29.99 -27.49 -12.61
C PHE A 346 -30.85 -26.33 -13.16
N PRO A 347 -30.35 -25.09 -13.17
CA PRO A 347 -31.14 -23.93 -13.64
C PRO A 347 -31.74 -24.12 -15.03
N TRP A 348 -31.01 -24.83 -15.89
CA TRP A 348 -31.37 -25.12 -17.27
C TRP A 348 -32.13 -26.43 -17.50
N GLY A 349 -32.36 -27.26 -16.47
CA GLY A 349 -33.09 -28.53 -16.61
C GLY A 349 -32.51 -29.65 -15.76
N ASN A 350 -32.77 -30.90 -16.14
CA ASN A 350 -32.39 -32.09 -15.37
C ASN A 350 -31.09 -32.75 -15.82
N GLU A 351 -30.65 -32.47 -17.04
CA GLU A 351 -29.43 -33.03 -17.62
C GLU A 351 -28.22 -32.15 -17.26
N TRP A 352 -27.15 -32.82 -16.82
CA TRP A 352 -25.88 -32.17 -16.53
C TRP A 352 -25.21 -31.71 -17.83
N ASP A 353 -24.79 -30.44 -17.87
CA ASP A 353 -24.06 -29.87 -18.99
C ASP A 353 -22.98 -28.91 -18.46
N PRO A 354 -21.68 -29.29 -18.51
CA PRO A 354 -20.60 -28.46 -17.98
C PRO A 354 -20.39 -27.16 -18.77
N ALA A 355 -20.93 -27.03 -19.99
CA ALA A 355 -20.82 -25.80 -20.78
C ALA A 355 -21.80 -24.71 -20.31
N ARG A 356 -22.72 -25.03 -19.41
CA ARG A 356 -23.78 -24.13 -18.89
C ARG A 356 -23.47 -23.50 -17.54
N CYS A 357 -22.27 -23.71 -17.01
CA CYS A 357 -21.82 -23.09 -15.76
C CYS A 357 -20.32 -22.84 -15.78
N ASN A 358 -19.84 -22.02 -14.85
CA ASN A 358 -18.40 -21.87 -14.65
C ASN A 358 -17.90 -22.75 -13.51
N LEU A 359 -17.24 -23.86 -13.86
CA LEU A 359 -16.51 -24.76 -12.95
C LEU A 359 -15.02 -24.92 -13.34
N SER A 360 -14.47 -23.99 -14.13
CA SER A 360 -13.12 -24.16 -14.69
C SER A 360 -12.00 -23.89 -13.69
N GLY A 361 -12.32 -23.52 -12.45
CA GLY A 361 -11.33 -23.04 -11.50
C GLY A 361 -10.78 -21.64 -11.82
N GLU A 362 -11.26 -20.95 -12.85
CA GLU A 362 -10.87 -19.56 -13.21
C GLU A 362 -12.08 -18.63 -13.11
N PRO A 363 -11.90 -17.36 -12.69
CA PRO A 363 -13.01 -16.42 -12.65
C PRO A 363 -13.44 -16.01 -14.07
N LYS A 364 -14.72 -15.68 -14.22
CA LYS A 364 -15.28 -15.17 -15.46
C LYS A 364 -16.16 -13.96 -15.16
N PRO A 365 -16.34 -13.03 -16.12
CA PRO A 365 -17.32 -11.96 -15.98
C PRO A 365 -18.71 -12.52 -15.71
N VAL A 366 -19.49 -11.85 -14.86
CA VAL A 366 -20.89 -12.21 -14.68
C VAL A 366 -21.64 -12.15 -16.02
N GLY A 367 -22.52 -13.12 -16.23
CA GLY A 367 -23.28 -13.30 -17.45
C GLY A 367 -22.54 -13.97 -18.59
N SER A 368 -21.36 -14.55 -18.35
CA SER A 368 -20.55 -15.18 -19.42
C SER A 368 -21.19 -16.43 -20.03
N VAL A 369 -22.19 -17.03 -19.38
CA VAL A 369 -22.79 -18.30 -19.79
C VAL A 369 -24.30 -18.16 -20.02
N GLU A 370 -24.67 -17.65 -21.20
CA GLU A 370 -26.06 -17.39 -21.60
C GLU A 370 -26.97 -18.63 -21.55
N SER A 371 -26.44 -19.80 -21.90
CA SER A 371 -27.18 -21.07 -21.88
C SER A 371 -27.42 -21.64 -20.47
N GLY A 372 -26.78 -21.04 -19.47
CA GLY A 372 -26.84 -21.41 -18.05
C GLY A 372 -27.93 -20.73 -17.24
N LYS A 373 -28.68 -19.80 -17.85
CA LYS A 373 -29.71 -19.02 -17.15
C LYS A 373 -30.78 -19.91 -16.53
N SER A 374 -31.29 -19.49 -15.37
CA SER A 374 -32.51 -20.05 -14.81
C SER A 374 -33.74 -19.67 -15.64
N VAL A 375 -34.88 -20.31 -15.34
CA VAL A 375 -36.17 -19.99 -16.00
C VAL A 375 -36.60 -18.54 -15.85
N TYR A 376 -36.17 -17.88 -14.78
CA TYR A 376 -36.49 -16.48 -14.51
C TYR A 376 -35.42 -15.52 -15.05
N GLY A 377 -34.35 -16.05 -15.66
CA GLY A 377 -33.29 -15.25 -16.26
C GLY A 377 -32.13 -14.88 -15.32
N CYS A 378 -31.99 -15.55 -14.17
CA CYS A 378 -30.81 -15.42 -13.33
C CYS A 378 -29.62 -16.13 -13.99
N TYR A 379 -28.50 -15.43 -14.14
CA TYR A 379 -27.25 -16.00 -14.63
C TYR A 379 -26.41 -16.53 -13.49
N ASP A 380 -25.53 -17.48 -13.80
CA ASP A 380 -24.44 -17.96 -12.94
C ASP A 380 -24.88 -18.49 -11.56
N ILE A 381 -26.19 -18.74 -11.38
CA ILE A 381 -26.76 -19.30 -10.15
C ILE A 381 -26.29 -20.75 -9.90
N ALA A 382 -25.63 -21.37 -10.87
CA ALA A 382 -24.89 -22.63 -10.76
C ALA A 382 -23.42 -22.40 -11.14
N GLY A 383 -22.49 -22.63 -10.21
CA GLY A 383 -21.06 -22.38 -10.38
C GLY A 383 -20.68 -20.93 -10.11
N SER A 384 -19.60 -20.43 -10.74
CA SER A 384 -19.07 -19.07 -10.52
C SER A 384 -18.61 -18.85 -9.07
N VAL A 385 -19.50 -18.41 -8.19
CA VAL A 385 -19.26 -18.25 -6.75
C VAL A 385 -20.46 -18.77 -5.98
N TYR A 386 -20.21 -19.34 -4.80
CA TYR A 386 -21.27 -19.56 -3.83
C TYR A 386 -21.86 -18.21 -3.44
N GLU A 387 -23.15 -18.18 -3.13
CA GLU A 387 -23.85 -16.93 -2.85
C GLU A 387 -24.44 -16.93 -1.44
N TRP A 388 -24.09 -15.91 -0.65
CA TRP A 388 -24.67 -15.68 0.67
C TRP A 388 -26.19 -15.48 0.60
N CYS A 389 -26.91 -16.20 1.46
CA CYS A 389 -28.33 -15.98 1.73
C CYS A 389 -28.53 -15.32 3.12
N ALA A 390 -29.72 -14.77 3.35
CA ALA A 390 -30.06 -14.14 4.63
C ALA A 390 -30.13 -15.15 5.78
N ASP A 391 -30.51 -16.39 5.49
CA ASP A 391 -30.90 -17.42 6.46
C ASP A 391 -29.72 -17.89 7.31
N TRP A 392 -30.01 -18.14 8.58
CA TRP A 392 -29.18 -19.04 9.37
C TRP A 392 -29.34 -20.47 8.84
N TYR A 393 -28.28 -21.27 8.93
CA TYR A 393 -28.31 -22.66 8.49
C TYR A 393 -28.66 -23.59 9.65
N LEU A 394 -29.61 -24.48 9.39
CA LEU A 394 -29.92 -25.66 10.18
C LEU A 394 -30.24 -26.80 9.21
N ASP A 395 -29.62 -27.96 9.43
CA ASP A 395 -29.74 -29.14 8.56
C ASP A 395 -31.15 -29.74 8.59
N THR A 396 -31.84 -29.69 9.74
CA THR A 396 -33.21 -30.18 9.91
C THR A 396 -34.30 -29.19 9.54
N TYR A 397 -33.97 -27.94 9.16
CA TYR A 397 -34.96 -26.86 9.01
C TYR A 397 -36.09 -27.20 8.02
N TYR A 398 -35.81 -27.95 6.96
CA TYR A 398 -36.81 -28.27 5.93
C TYR A 398 -37.97 -29.11 6.48
N ALA A 399 -37.76 -29.89 7.55
CA ALA A 399 -38.83 -30.68 8.17
C ALA A 399 -39.85 -29.82 8.96
N GLU A 400 -39.45 -28.61 9.36
CA GLU A 400 -40.24 -27.69 10.19
C GLU A 400 -40.48 -26.35 9.47
N SER A 401 -40.07 -26.25 8.21
CA SER A 401 -40.14 -25.03 7.41
C SER A 401 -41.59 -24.54 7.28
N PRO A 402 -41.89 -23.28 7.61
CA PRO A 402 -43.22 -22.73 7.41
C PRO A 402 -43.53 -22.65 5.91
N HIS A 403 -44.79 -22.89 5.56
CA HIS A 403 -45.22 -22.89 4.16
C HIS A 403 -45.04 -21.54 3.46
N LYS A 404 -45.31 -20.42 4.14
CA LYS A 404 -45.27 -19.08 3.54
C LYS A 404 -44.01 -18.31 3.94
N ASN A 405 -43.23 -17.87 2.95
CA ASN A 405 -42.04 -17.01 3.09
C ASN A 405 -41.06 -17.44 4.21
N PRO A 406 -40.54 -18.68 4.20
CA PRO A 406 -39.57 -19.13 5.19
C PRO A 406 -38.30 -18.27 5.17
N LYS A 407 -37.72 -18.03 6.34
CA LYS A 407 -36.54 -17.17 6.56
C LYS A 407 -35.39 -17.88 7.29
N GLY A 408 -35.47 -19.20 7.38
CA GLY A 408 -34.56 -19.99 8.20
C GLY A 408 -34.93 -19.94 9.69
N PRO A 409 -34.14 -20.60 10.55
CA PRO A 409 -34.25 -20.46 12.00
C PRO A 409 -33.83 -19.06 12.47
N ASP A 410 -34.32 -18.65 13.65
CA ASP A 410 -34.06 -17.31 14.20
C ASP A 410 -32.58 -17.06 14.54
N ASN A 411 -31.83 -18.12 14.82
CA ASN A 411 -30.41 -18.08 15.17
C ASN A 411 -29.65 -19.28 14.61
N GLY A 412 -28.33 -19.17 14.56
CA GLY A 412 -27.44 -20.25 14.12
C GLY A 412 -25.97 -19.87 14.22
N LEU A 413 -25.11 -20.84 13.93
CA LEU A 413 -23.65 -20.66 13.90
C LEU A 413 -23.11 -20.35 12.51
N ARG A 414 -23.88 -20.68 11.47
CA ARG A 414 -23.48 -20.61 10.06
C ARG A 414 -24.60 -20.01 9.24
N ARG A 415 -24.27 -19.23 8.21
CA ARG A 415 -25.22 -18.69 7.23
C ARG A 415 -25.27 -19.59 6.00
N VAL A 416 -26.42 -19.65 5.36
CA VAL A 416 -26.60 -20.43 4.14
C VAL A 416 -25.79 -19.82 2.99
N ILE A 417 -25.16 -20.69 2.20
CA ILE A 417 -24.60 -20.36 0.88
C ILE A 417 -25.14 -21.34 -0.18
N ARG A 418 -25.35 -20.85 -1.39
CA ARG A 418 -26.01 -21.59 -2.48
C ARG A 418 -25.22 -21.53 -3.79
N GLY A 419 -25.54 -22.42 -4.74
CA GLY A 419 -25.09 -22.34 -6.14
C GLY A 419 -23.79 -23.05 -6.49
N GLY A 420 -22.94 -23.35 -5.51
CA GLY A 420 -21.58 -23.82 -5.80
C GLY A 420 -20.69 -22.70 -6.31
N SER A 421 -19.41 -22.99 -6.52
CA SER A 421 -18.43 -22.03 -7.04
C SER A 421 -17.66 -22.62 -8.21
N ARG A 422 -16.80 -21.84 -8.85
CA ARG A 422 -15.86 -22.31 -9.88
C ARG A 422 -14.93 -23.45 -9.44
N PHE A 423 -14.86 -23.74 -8.15
CA PHE A 423 -14.06 -24.83 -7.57
C PHE A 423 -14.91 -26.06 -7.19
N SER A 424 -16.22 -26.01 -7.44
CA SER A 424 -17.17 -27.03 -7.03
C SER A 424 -17.26 -28.18 -8.02
N GLN A 425 -17.77 -29.31 -7.53
CA GLN A 425 -18.11 -30.48 -8.32
C GLN A 425 -19.56 -30.38 -8.85
N PRO A 426 -19.91 -31.11 -9.93
CA PRO A 426 -21.24 -31.03 -10.55
C PRO A 426 -22.44 -31.25 -9.61
N PHE A 427 -22.29 -32.12 -8.60
CA PHE A 427 -23.38 -32.36 -7.65
C PHE A 427 -23.60 -31.19 -6.68
N GLN A 428 -22.64 -30.28 -6.54
CA GLN A 428 -22.70 -29.14 -5.62
C GLN A 428 -23.36 -27.89 -6.23
N VAL A 429 -23.54 -27.87 -7.56
CA VAL A 429 -24.18 -26.77 -8.30
C VAL A 429 -25.64 -27.07 -8.64
N ARG A 430 -26.23 -28.10 -8.03
CA ARG A 430 -27.65 -28.39 -8.20
C ARG A 430 -28.47 -27.33 -7.49
N THR A 431 -29.65 -27.03 -8.03
CA THR A 431 -30.54 -25.97 -7.53
C THR A 431 -30.95 -26.18 -6.08
N ASN A 432 -31.00 -27.43 -5.61
CA ASN A 432 -31.38 -27.83 -4.25
C ASN A 432 -30.18 -28.12 -3.32
N THR A 433 -28.93 -28.01 -3.79
CA THR A 433 -27.78 -28.23 -2.92
C THR A 433 -27.67 -27.08 -1.93
N ARG A 434 -27.65 -27.43 -0.65
CA ARG A 434 -27.39 -26.50 0.44
C ARG A 434 -25.94 -26.62 0.88
N LYS A 435 -25.37 -25.49 1.27
CA LYS A 435 -24.12 -25.40 2.02
C LYS A 435 -24.27 -24.27 3.02
N SER A 436 -23.33 -24.17 3.94
CA SER A 436 -23.27 -23.09 4.90
C SER A 436 -21.84 -22.72 5.20
N GLU A 437 -21.62 -21.49 5.64
CA GLU A 437 -20.34 -21.01 6.14
C GLU A 437 -20.46 -20.15 7.40
N GLN A 438 -19.37 -20.03 8.16
CA GLN A 438 -19.35 -19.08 9.28
C GLN A 438 -19.52 -17.65 8.73
N PRO A 439 -20.31 -16.79 9.38
CA PRO A 439 -20.66 -15.47 8.81
C PRO A 439 -19.47 -14.51 8.67
N ASN A 440 -18.37 -14.75 9.37
CA ASN A 440 -17.11 -13.99 9.30
C ASN A 440 -16.07 -14.61 8.35
N LEU A 441 -16.40 -15.74 7.70
CA LEU A 441 -15.51 -16.40 6.77
C LEU A 441 -15.56 -15.70 5.42
N PHE A 442 -14.38 -15.47 4.84
CA PHE A 442 -14.21 -14.93 3.50
C PHE A 442 -13.30 -15.87 2.72
N ASN A 443 -13.61 -16.12 1.44
CA ASN A 443 -12.76 -16.95 0.58
C ASN A 443 -12.93 -16.58 -0.90
N LEU A 444 -12.18 -17.27 -1.78
CA LEU A 444 -12.14 -17.02 -3.23
C LEU A 444 -13.35 -17.51 -4.03
N GLY A 445 -14.23 -18.28 -3.41
CA GLY A 445 -15.36 -18.94 -4.03
C GLY A 445 -16.71 -18.56 -3.42
N VAL A 446 -16.77 -17.53 -2.59
CA VAL A 446 -18.03 -17.02 -2.02
C VAL A 446 -18.17 -15.53 -2.33
N GLY A 447 -19.29 -15.19 -2.95
CA GLY A 447 -19.78 -13.84 -3.21
C GLY A 447 -21.26 -13.77 -2.83
N PHE A 448 -22.06 -12.98 -3.56
CA PHE A 448 -23.49 -12.84 -3.31
C PHE A 448 -24.22 -12.14 -4.45
N ARG A 449 -25.55 -12.25 -4.43
CA ARG A 449 -26.48 -11.39 -5.18
C ARG A 449 -27.52 -10.81 -4.24
N CYS A 450 -28.17 -9.72 -4.64
CA CYS A 450 -29.22 -9.11 -3.81
C CYS A 450 -30.62 -9.51 -4.28
N ALA A 451 -31.59 -9.33 -3.39
CA ALA A 451 -33.02 -9.43 -3.66
C ALA A 451 -33.75 -8.21 -3.06
N LYS A 452 -35.01 -8.03 -3.46
CA LYS A 452 -35.86 -6.92 -3.01
C LYS A 452 -37.33 -7.32 -3.08
N ASP A 453 -38.10 -6.90 -2.08
CA ASP A 453 -39.55 -7.10 -2.07
C ASP A 453 -40.21 -6.25 -3.16
N VAL A 454 -41.21 -6.81 -3.84
CA VAL A 454 -42.07 -6.05 -4.76
C VAL A 454 -43.06 -5.25 -3.91
N LYS A 455 -43.08 -3.93 -4.07
CA LYS A 455 -44.12 -3.11 -3.44
C LYS A 455 -45.45 -3.37 -4.15
N GLU A 456 -46.45 -3.81 -3.41
CA GLU A 456 -47.84 -3.79 -3.88
C GLU A 456 -48.18 -2.36 -4.32
N LYS A 457 -48.72 -2.23 -5.54
CA LYS A 457 -49.11 -0.93 -6.12
C LYS A 457 -50.46 -0.48 -5.61
#